data_AF-A0A142XQ65-F1
#
_entry.id   AF-A0A142XQ65-F1
#
_cell.length_a   1.000
_cell.length_b   1.000
_cell.length_c   1.000
_cell.angle_alpha   90.00
_cell.angle_beta   90.00
_cell.angle_gamma   90.00
#
_symmetry.space_group_name_H-M   'P 1'
#
loop_
_entity.id
_entity.type
_entity.pdbx_description
1 polymer ?
#
loop_
_entity_poly.entity_id
_entity_poly.type
_entity_poly.pdbx_seq_one_letter_code
_entity_poly.pdbx_strand_id
1 'polypeptide(L)'
;MPEIVLTEEQAKQLAGAVAPVEVKDSAGRVVGRLDPVLTPEFIAELKRRAATPGPRYSGVQIQARLQALQTEQDRIGRFDAEYAKAFLDRLEQADPGTYGPKGAS
;
A
#
# COMPACT_ATOMS: atom_id res chain seq x y z
N MET A 1 20.81 -16.06 29.45
CA MET A 1 20.93 -15.54 28.07
C MET A 1 20.87 -14.03 28.15
N PRO A 2 21.63 -13.27 27.35
CA PRO A 2 21.44 -11.83 27.26
C PRO A 2 20.07 -11.52 26.64
N GLU A 3 19.33 -10.57 27.23
CA GLU A 3 17.97 -10.19 26.82
C GLU A 3 17.89 -8.68 26.65
N ILE A 4 17.09 -8.22 25.67
CA ILE A 4 16.76 -6.80 25.47
C ILE A 4 15.27 -6.65 25.71
N VAL A 5 14.91 -5.87 26.73
CA VAL A 5 13.51 -5.56 27.07
C VAL A 5 13.10 -4.29 26.33
N LEU A 6 12.09 -4.40 25.48
CA LEU A 6 11.53 -3.26 24.76
C LEU A 6 10.63 -2.43 25.68
N THR A 7 10.59 -1.13 25.45
CA THR A 7 9.55 -0.28 26.04
C THR A 7 8.19 -0.59 25.43
N GLU A 8 7.11 -0.17 26.10
CA GLU A 8 5.75 -0.37 25.59
C GLU A 8 5.56 0.20 24.18
N GLU A 9 6.10 1.40 23.92
CA GLU A 9 6.01 2.05 22.61
C GLU A 9 6.82 1.31 21.54
N GLN A 10 8.00 0.79 21.89
CA GLN A 10 8.80 -0.04 20.98
C GLN A 10 8.11 -1.37 20.67
N ALA A 11 7.46 -1.99 21.68
CA ALA A 11 6.69 -3.21 21.50
C ALA A 11 5.48 -2.98 20.57
N LYS A 12 4.77 -1.85 20.71
CA LYS A 12 3.68 -1.45 19.80
C LYS A 12 4.18 -1.26 18.37
N GLN A 13 5.33 -0.61 18.18
CA GLN A 13 5.94 -0.43 16.86
C GLN A 13 6.31 -1.77 16.22
N LEU A 14 6.89 -2.69 16.99
CA LEU A 14 7.24 -4.02 16.50
C LEU A 14 6.00 -4.85 16.14
N ALA A 15 4.95 -4.80 16.97
CA ALA A 15 3.70 -5.52 16.73
C ALA A 15 2.93 -5.01 15.50
N GLY A 16 3.02 -3.72 15.20
CA GLY A 16 2.41 -3.11 14.01
C GLY A 16 3.27 -3.16 12.75
N ALA A 17 4.51 -3.65 12.84
CA ALA A 17 5.43 -3.64 11.71
C ALA A 17 5.02 -4.65 10.64
N VAL A 18 4.97 -4.20 9.39
CA VAL A 18 4.71 -5.04 8.21
C VAL A 18 5.99 -5.43 7.46
N ALA A 19 7.13 -4.92 7.93
CA ALA A 19 8.46 -5.15 7.41
C ALA A 19 9.47 -5.28 8.57
N PRO A 20 10.65 -5.86 8.36
CA PRO A 20 11.68 -5.96 9.39
C PRO A 20 12.01 -4.61 10.04
N VAL A 21 12.04 -4.57 11.36
CA VAL A 21 12.36 -3.37 12.15
C VAL A 21 13.86 -3.34 12.42
N GLU A 22 14.54 -2.26 12.06
CA GLU A 22 15.94 -2.06 12.39
C GLU A 22 16.09 -1.61 13.84
N VAL A 23 16.90 -2.34 14.61
CA VAL A 23 17.28 -1.95 15.97
C VAL A 23 18.56 -1.14 15.87
N LYS A 24 18.51 0.09 16.39
CA LYS A 24 19.64 1.04 16.35
C LYS A 24 20.11 1.38 17.76
N ASP A 25 21.40 1.66 17.90
CA ASP A 25 21.96 2.23 19.13
C ASP A 25 21.67 3.74 19.24
N SER A 26 22.14 4.36 20.32
CA SER A 26 21.97 5.81 20.56
C SER A 26 22.71 6.71 19.56
N ALA A 27 23.71 6.17 18.85
CA ALA A 27 24.41 6.86 17.76
C ALA A 27 23.70 6.68 16.40
N GLY A 28 22.60 5.92 16.36
CA GLY A 28 21.83 5.62 15.16
C GLY A 28 22.40 4.47 14.31
N ARG A 29 23.40 3.74 14.81
CA ARG A 29 23.98 2.59 14.09
C ARG A 29 23.10 1.36 14.26
N VAL A 30 22.86 0.64 13.16
CA VAL A 30 22.09 -0.61 13.20
C VAL A 30 22.89 -1.69 13.94
N VAL A 31 22.30 -2.21 15.02
CA VAL A 31 22.85 -3.29 15.85
C VAL A 31 22.16 -4.63 15.59
N GLY A 32 20.98 -4.61 14.98
CA GLY A 32 20.23 -5.83 14.63
C GLY A 32 18.95 -5.55 13.86
N ARG A 33 18.22 -6.61 13.55
CA ARG A 33 16.89 -6.56 12.91
C ARG A 33 15.95 -7.50 13.64
N LEU A 34 14.72 -7.05 13.83
CA LEU A 34 13.62 -7.86 14.36
C LEU A 34 12.63 -8.11 13.24
N ASP A 35 12.36 -9.39 12.99
CA ASP A 35 11.32 -9.76 12.05
C ASP A 35 9.94 -9.43 12.62
N PRO A 36 9.00 -8.98 11.78
CA PRO A 36 7.65 -8.69 12.22
C PRO A 36 6.97 -9.99 12.68
N VAL A 37 6.22 -9.90 13.77
CA VAL A 37 5.41 -11.02 14.25
C VAL A 37 4.15 -11.08 13.39
N LEU A 38 4.17 -11.98 12.39
CA LEU A 38 3.02 -12.18 11.52
C LEU A 38 1.95 -12.97 12.27
N THR A 39 0.89 -12.30 12.72
CA THR A 39 -0.25 -12.99 13.33
C THR A 39 -1.02 -13.80 12.27
N PRO A 40 -1.75 -14.87 12.66
CA PRO A 40 -2.59 -15.63 11.74
C PRO A 40 -3.58 -14.75 10.98
N GLU A 41 -4.16 -13.74 11.63
CA GLU A 41 -5.09 -12.78 11.04
C GLU A 41 -4.41 -11.93 9.98
N PHE A 42 -3.18 -11.47 10.26
CA PHE A 42 -2.39 -10.70 9.31
C PHE A 42 -2.00 -11.54 8.08
N ILE A 43 -1.64 -12.82 8.28
CA ILE A 43 -1.38 -13.77 7.19
C ILE A 43 -2.66 -14.00 6.37
N ALA A 44 -3.81 -14.16 7.02
CA ALA A 44 -5.09 -14.33 6.33
C ALA A 44 -5.44 -13.08 5.50
N GLU A 45 -5.18 -11.89 6.02
CA GLU A 45 -5.35 -10.64 5.30
C GLU A 45 -4.41 -10.53 4.09
N LEU A 46 -3.14 -10.87 4.24
CA LEU A 46 -2.17 -10.91 3.14
C LEU A 46 -2.61 -11.91 2.06
N LYS A 47 -3.07 -13.10 2.46
CA LYS A 47 -3.62 -14.10 1.53
C LYS A 47 -4.88 -13.60 0.83
N ARG A 48 -5.80 -12.93 1.54
CA ARG A 48 -7.00 -12.32 0.97
C ARG A 48 -6.65 -11.27 -0.08
N ARG A 49 -5.71 -10.37 0.23
CA ARG A 49 -5.19 -9.36 -0.71
C ARG A 49 -4.49 -10.00 -1.91
N ALA A 50 -3.72 -11.06 -1.68
CA ALA A 50 -3.04 -11.79 -2.74
C ALA A 50 -4.04 -12.50 -3.68
N ALA A 51 -5.12 -13.05 -3.13
CA ALA A 51 -6.16 -13.77 -3.85
C ALA A 51 -7.23 -12.87 -4.47
N THR A 52 -7.23 -11.56 -4.21
CA THR A 52 -8.20 -10.63 -4.79
C THR A 52 -7.95 -10.50 -6.29
N PRO A 53 -8.88 -10.95 -7.16
CA PRO A 53 -8.73 -10.81 -8.59
C PRO A 53 -8.95 -9.35 -8.99
N GLY A 54 -8.02 -8.79 -9.77
CA GLY A 54 -8.12 -7.44 -10.30
C GLY A 54 -6.78 -6.71 -10.40
N PRO A 55 -6.75 -5.57 -11.10
CA PRO A 55 -5.55 -4.74 -11.21
C PRO A 55 -5.16 -4.15 -9.85
N ARG A 56 -3.86 -4.23 -9.54
CA ARG A 56 -3.30 -3.59 -8.34
C ARG A 56 -2.88 -2.17 -8.65
N TYR A 57 -3.38 -1.23 -7.87
CA TYR A 57 -3.05 0.19 -8.00
C TYR A 57 -2.10 0.63 -6.89
N SER A 58 -1.05 1.37 -7.26
CA SER A 58 -0.22 2.09 -6.31
C SER A 58 -0.99 3.29 -5.72
N GLY A 59 -0.54 3.82 -4.58
CA GLY A 59 -1.16 5.02 -3.98
C GLY A 59 -1.14 6.23 -4.93
N VAL A 60 -0.03 6.42 -5.66
CA VAL A 60 0.14 7.48 -6.66
C VAL A 60 -0.88 7.33 -7.79
N GLN A 61 -1.09 6.11 -8.25
CA GLN A 61 -2.05 5.80 -9.30
C GLN A 61 -3.49 6.05 -8.86
N ILE A 62 -3.83 5.75 -7.60
CA ILE A 62 -5.14 6.07 -7.03
C ILE A 62 -5.31 7.59 -6.96
N GLN A 63 -4.30 8.32 -6.49
CA GLN A 63 -4.34 9.78 -6.39
C GLN A 63 -4.51 10.45 -7.76
N ALA A 64 -3.77 10.01 -8.78
CA ALA A 64 -3.91 10.53 -10.14
C ALA A 64 -5.33 10.32 -10.69
N ARG A 65 -5.94 9.16 -10.46
CA ARG A 65 -7.32 8.87 -10.87
C ARG A 65 -8.34 9.71 -10.13
N LEU A 66 -8.17 9.88 -8.82
CA LEU A 66 -9.04 10.76 -8.02
C LEU A 66 -8.94 12.21 -8.49
N GLN A 67 -7.73 12.68 -8.81
CA GLN A 67 -7.53 14.03 -9.34
C GLN A 67 -8.18 14.20 -10.72
N ALA A 68 -8.06 13.22 -11.61
CA ALA A 68 -8.71 13.26 -12.92
C ALA A 68 -10.25 13.27 -12.79
N LEU A 69 -10.82 12.47 -11.88
CA LEU A 69 -12.25 12.48 -11.57
C LEU A 69 -12.70 13.84 -11.04
N GLN A 70 -11.97 14.41 -10.08
CA GLN A 70 -12.29 15.73 -9.54
C GLN A 70 -12.25 16.81 -10.62
N THR A 71 -11.21 16.81 -11.46
CA THR A 71 -11.06 17.78 -12.56
C THR A 71 -12.23 17.68 -13.55
N GLU A 72 -12.64 16.46 -13.88
CA GLU A 72 -13.79 16.25 -14.76
C GLU A 72 -15.09 16.72 -14.09
N GLN A 73 -15.20 16.56 -12.77
CA GLN A 73 -16.39 16.98 -11.99
C GLN A 73 -16.52 18.48 -11.96
N ASP A 74 -15.40 19.17 -11.76
CA ASP A 74 -15.34 20.62 -11.76
C ASP A 74 -15.69 21.18 -13.15
N ARG A 75 -15.40 20.42 -14.22
CA ARG A 75 -15.67 20.80 -15.61
C ARG A 75 -17.13 20.63 -16.02
N ILE A 76 -17.75 19.50 -15.69
CA ILE A 76 -19.09 19.13 -16.21
C ILE A 76 -20.18 19.18 -15.13
N GLY A 77 -19.80 19.38 -13.87
CA GLY A 77 -20.68 19.24 -12.72
C GLY A 77 -20.78 17.80 -12.24
N ARG A 78 -21.82 17.53 -11.44
CA ARG A 78 -22.06 16.22 -10.83
C ARG A 78 -22.32 15.16 -11.91
N PHE A 79 -21.51 14.12 -11.93
CA PHE A 79 -21.74 12.93 -12.75
C PHE A 79 -22.52 11.85 -12.00
N ASP A 80 -23.24 11.04 -12.76
CA ASP A 80 -23.81 9.79 -12.28
C ASP A 80 -22.76 8.65 -12.32
N ALA A 81 -23.16 7.49 -11.78
CA ALA A 81 -22.28 6.34 -11.66
C ALA A 81 -21.89 5.73 -13.03
N GLU A 82 -22.76 5.84 -14.04
CA GLU A 82 -22.48 5.30 -15.37
C GLU A 82 -21.43 6.14 -16.10
N TYR A 83 -21.55 7.46 -16.02
CA TYR A 83 -20.56 8.39 -16.57
C TYR A 83 -19.21 8.23 -15.87
N ALA A 84 -19.20 8.15 -14.53
CA ALA A 84 -17.97 7.97 -13.77
C ALA A 84 -17.24 6.68 -14.16
N LYS A 85 -17.98 5.58 -14.34
CA LYS A 85 -17.40 4.30 -14.79
C LYS A 85 -16.83 4.42 -16.21
N ALA A 86 -17.60 4.97 -17.16
CA ALA A 86 -17.14 5.14 -18.54
C ALA A 86 -15.93 6.09 -18.65
N PHE A 87 -15.82 7.08 -17.77
CA PHE A 87 -14.66 7.96 -17.68
C PHE A 87 -13.42 7.23 -17.14
N LEU A 88 -13.58 6.41 -16.10
CA LEU A 88 -12.49 5.56 -15.59
C LEU A 88 -12.00 4.56 -16.64
N ASP A 89 -12.91 3.92 -17.39
CA ASP A 89 -12.54 2.99 -18.46
C ASP A 89 -11.75 3.71 -19.57
N ARG A 90 -12.13 4.95 -19.91
CA ARG A 90 -11.36 5.78 -20.86
C ARG A 90 -9.99 6.18 -20.33
N LEU A 91 -9.89 6.52 -19.04
CA LEU A 91 -8.60 6.81 -18.39
C LEU A 91 -7.68 5.58 -18.42
N GLU A 92 -8.22 4.39 -18.20
CA GLU A 92 -7.47 3.13 -18.24
C GLU A 92 -6.97 2.80 -19.66
N GLN A 93 -7.75 3.11 -20.69
CA GLN A 93 -7.35 2.92 -22.09
C GLN A 93 -6.33 3.96 -22.57
N ALA A 94 -6.38 5.19 -22.05
CA ALA A 94 -5.51 6.30 -22.48
C ALA A 94 -4.10 6.23 -21.87
N ASP A 95 -3.93 5.56 -20.73
CA ASP A 95 -2.62 5.45 -20.05
C ASP A 95 -2.30 3.99 -19.62
N PRO A 96 -2.12 3.06 -20.58
CA PRO A 96 -1.82 1.66 -20.28
C PRO A 96 -0.37 1.45 -19.78
N GLY A 97 0.52 2.45 -19.93
CA GLY A 97 1.96 2.35 -19.66
C GLY A 97 2.40 2.67 -18.24
N THR A 98 1.55 3.33 -17.44
CA THR A 98 1.87 3.73 -16.07
C THR A 98 1.47 2.65 -15.04
N TYR A 99 0.88 1.53 -15.49
CA TYR A 99 0.18 0.56 -14.66
C TYR A 99 0.64 -0.90 -14.85
N GLY A 100 1.63 -1.29 -14.04
CA GLY A 100 2.05 -2.69 -13.82
C GLY A 100 3.53 -2.92 -14.15
N PRO A 101 4.28 -3.70 -13.36
CA PRO A 101 5.64 -4.05 -13.74
C PRO A 101 5.62 -4.87 -15.04
N LYS A 102 6.33 -4.39 -16.06
CA LYS A 102 6.95 -5.27 -17.05
C LYS A 102 8.13 -5.97 -16.38
N GLY A 103 7.90 -7.19 -15.89
CA GLY A 103 8.93 -8.19 -15.59
C GLY A 103 8.27 -9.55 -15.79
N ALA A 104 8.61 -10.34 -16.82
CA ALA A 104 9.81 -11.18 -16.89
C ALA A 104 9.87 -12.11 -15.65
N SER A 105 9.70 -13.43 -15.73
CA SER A 105 9.98 -14.40 -16.81
C SER A 105 9.04 -15.60 -16.73
#